data_AF-A0A9W4TDG4-F1
#
_entry.id   AF-A0A9W4TDG4-F1
#
_cell.length_a   1.000
_cell.length_b   1.000
_cell.length_c   1.000
_cell.angle_alpha   90.00
_cell.angle_beta   90.00
_cell.angle_gamma   90.00
#
_symmetry.space_group_name_H-M   'P 1'
#
loop_
_entity.id
_entity.type
_entity.pdbx_description
1 polymer ?
#
loop_
_entity_poly.entity_id
_entity_poly.type
_entity_poly.pdbx_seq_one_letter_code
_entity_poly.pdbx_strand_id
1 'polypeptide(L)'
;GVDIRGKVAGIKFMIQCKNWKLRIGRSVVYELEGVLTRQPIGTIGVVVSPFKNKFSPGALEAVRTSVYDIILTDKDNICKDLIDFVT
;
A
#
# COMPACT_ATOMS: atom_id res chain seq x y z
N GLY A 1 1.99 2.53 11.39
CA GLY A 1 0.59 3.00 11.52
C GLY A 1 0.10 3.51 10.18
N VAL A 2 -1.12 4.06 10.14
CA VAL A 2 -1.70 4.67 8.92
C VAL A 2 -1.53 6.17 8.96
N ASP A 3 -0.98 6.73 7.90
CA ASP A 3 -0.68 8.15 7.77
C ASP A 3 -1.82 8.91 7.08
N ILE A 4 -2.43 8.32 6.04
CA ILE A 4 -3.52 8.94 5.28
C ILE A 4 -4.69 7.96 5.14
N ARG A 5 -5.91 8.48 5.23
CA ARG A 5 -7.15 7.76 4.97
C ARG A 5 -7.96 8.54 3.96
N GLY A 6 -8.61 7.86 3.03
CA GLY A 6 -9.42 8.54 2.03
C GLY A 6 -10.33 7.60 1.25
N LYS A 7 -10.89 8.13 0.16
CA LYS A 7 -11.70 7.37 -0.80
C LYS A 7 -11.37 7.78 -2.24
N VAL A 8 -11.41 6.81 -3.14
CA VAL A 8 -11.35 7.01 -4.60
C VAL A 8 -12.46 6.17 -5.22
N ALA A 9 -13.25 6.76 -6.13
CA ALA A 9 -14.41 6.09 -6.74
C ALA A 9 -15.36 5.40 -5.72
N GLY A 10 -15.51 5.96 -4.52
CA GLY A 10 -16.32 5.38 -3.43
C GLY A 10 -15.64 4.28 -2.60
N ILE A 11 -14.51 3.75 -3.07
CA ILE A 11 -13.70 2.73 -2.39
C ILE A 11 -12.77 3.40 -1.38
N LYS A 12 -12.70 2.86 -0.16
CA LYS A 12 -11.81 3.38 0.89
C LYS A 12 -10.37 2.96 0.62
N PHE A 13 -9.43 3.82 0.97
CA PHE A 13 -8.01 3.47 1.00
C PHE A 13 -7.33 3.92 2.30
N MET A 14 -6.27 3.18 2.67
CA MET A 14 -5.43 3.41 3.85
C MET A 14 -3.98 3.44 3.42
N ILE A 15 -3.25 4.52 3.71
CA ILE A 15 -1.89 4.74 3.22
C ILE A 15 -0.89 4.71 4.38
N GLN A 16 0.21 3.98 4.19
CA GLN A 16 1.43 4.13 4.99
C GLN A 16 2.54 4.74 4.14
N CYS A 17 3.15 5.81 4.62
CA CYS A 17 4.27 6.48 3.98
C CYS A 17 5.58 6.08 4.69
N LYS A 18 6.52 5.49 3.96
CA LYS A 18 7.82 5.05 4.51
C LYS A 18 8.97 5.73 3.79
N ASN A 19 9.58 6.73 4.42
CA ASN A 19 10.78 7.41 3.92
C ASN A 19 12.07 6.77 4.49
N TRP A 20 12.32 5.52 4.15
CA TRP A 20 13.50 4.79 4.65
C TRP A 20 14.67 4.85 3.67
N LYS A 21 15.89 4.93 4.22
CA LYS A 21 17.12 4.81 3.42
C LYS A 21 17.24 3.41 2.82
N LEU A 22 16.94 2.39 3.64
CA LEU A 22 16.93 0.97 3.26
C LEU A 22 15.67 0.60 2.47
N ARG A 23 15.72 -0.58 1.83
CA ARG A 23 14.56 -1.13 1.12
C ARG A 23 13.44 -1.47 2.10
N ILE A 24 12.21 -1.21 1.69
CA ILE A 24 10.99 -1.56 2.42
C ILE A 24 10.76 -3.07 2.25
N GLY A 25 10.69 -3.78 3.37
CA GLY A 25 10.52 -5.22 3.42
C GLY A 25 9.08 -5.67 3.68
N ARG A 26 8.89 -6.99 3.67
CA ARG A 26 7.60 -7.65 3.94
C ARG A 26 6.92 -7.25 5.25
N SER A 27 7.70 -6.86 6.26
CA SER A 27 7.16 -6.45 7.57
C SER A 27 6.21 -5.26 7.47
N VAL A 28 6.47 -4.32 6.56
CA VAL A 28 5.58 -3.16 6.33
C VAL A 28 4.27 -3.60 5.67
N VAL A 29 4.33 -4.58 4.78
CA VAL A 29 3.13 -5.16 4.15
C VAL A 29 2.28 -5.86 5.21
N TYR A 30 2.87 -6.71 6.05
CA TYR A 30 2.16 -7.40 7.12
C TYR A 30 1.59 -6.42 8.18
N GLU A 31 2.29 -5.33 8.47
CA GLU A 31 1.76 -4.25 9.32
C GLU A 31 0.49 -3.64 8.70
N LEU A 32 0.51 -3.40 7.39
CA LEU A 32 -0.65 -2.88 6.66
C LEU A 32 -1.79 -3.89 6.58
N GLU A 33 -1.52 -5.18 6.34
CA GLU A 33 -2.55 -6.23 6.42
C GLU A 33 -3.23 -6.22 7.79
N GLY A 34 -2.45 -6.11 8.88
CA GLY A 34 -2.96 -5.98 10.24
C GLY A 34 -3.88 -4.77 10.43
N VAL A 35 -3.68 -3.68 9.68
CA VAL A 35 -4.61 -2.55 9.64
C VAL A 35 -5.88 -2.91 8.87
N LEU A 36 -5.74 -3.55 7.71
CA LEU A 36 -6.85 -3.88 6.80
C LEU A 36 -7.81 -4.93 7.39
N THR A 37 -7.35 -5.79 8.30
CA THR A 37 -8.23 -6.72 9.06
C THR A 37 -9.37 -6.01 9.80
N ARG A 38 -9.19 -4.72 10.12
CA ARG A 38 -10.18 -3.89 10.83
C ARG A 38 -10.93 -2.93 9.91
N GLN A 39 -10.78 -3.06 8.60
CA GLN A 39 -11.44 -2.22 7.61
C GLN A 39 -12.56 -2.99 6.90
N PRO A 40 -13.54 -2.29 6.31
CA PRO A 40 -14.52 -2.94 5.43
C PRO A 40 -13.83 -3.70 4.29
N ILE A 41 -14.44 -4.81 3.88
CA ILE A 41 -14.00 -5.61 2.73
C ILE A 41 -13.89 -4.70 1.49
N GLY A 42 -12.83 -4.89 0.70
CA GLY A 42 -12.52 -4.07 -0.47
C GLY A 42 -11.84 -2.74 -0.16
N THR A 43 -11.41 -2.49 1.07
CA THR A 43 -10.55 -1.33 1.38
C THR A 43 -9.14 -1.56 0.84
N ILE A 44 -8.64 -0.61 0.05
CA ILE A 44 -7.32 -0.67 -0.58
C ILE A 44 -6.23 -0.25 0.43
N GLY A 45 -5.22 -1.09 0.61
CA GLY A 45 -3.99 -0.72 1.29
C GLY A 45 -2.98 -0.08 0.33
N VAL A 46 -2.29 0.97 0.76
CA VAL A 46 -1.23 1.59 -0.03
C VAL A 46 0.02 1.76 0.81
N VAL A 47 1.15 1.29 0.30
CA VAL A 47 2.47 1.63 0.84
C VAL A 47 3.17 2.56 -0.13
N VAL A 48 3.53 3.75 0.35
CA VAL A 48 4.22 4.77 -0.42
C VAL A 48 5.66 4.85 0.03
N SER A 49 6.56 4.79 -0.93
CA SER A 49 7.99 5.04 -0.74
C SER A 49 8.43 6.29 -1.52
N PRO A 50 9.65 6.80 -1.32
CA PRO A 50 10.18 7.86 -2.16
C PRO A 50 10.32 7.46 -3.64
N PHE A 51 10.55 6.17 -3.93
CA PHE A 51 10.78 5.65 -5.28
C PHE A 51 10.35 4.17 -5.40
N LYS A 52 9.68 3.76 -6.49
CA LYS A 52 9.21 2.38 -6.69
C LYS A 52 10.28 1.28 -6.50
N ASN A 53 11.55 1.56 -6.80
CA ASN A 53 12.63 0.58 -6.62
C ASN A 53 13.09 0.36 -5.16
N LYS A 54 12.44 1.02 -4.18
CA LYS A 54 12.71 0.84 -2.75
C LYS A 54 12.04 -0.38 -2.14
N PHE A 55 11.12 -1.04 -2.83
CA PHE A 55 10.52 -2.28 -2.32
C PHE A 55 11.46 -3.47 -2.53
N SER A 56 11.61 -4.30 -1.50
CA SER A 56 12.38 -5.54 -1.62
C SER A 56 11.57 -6.62 -2.35
N PRO A 57 12.22 -7.64 -2.93
CA PRO A 57 11.51 -8.79 -3.50
C PRO A 57 10.55 -9.44 -2.50
N GLY A 58 10.91 -9.46 -1.20
CA GLY A 58 10.02 -9.99 -0.17
C GLY A 58 8.77 -9.13 0.08
N ALA A 59 8.83 -7.82 -0.14
CA ALA A 59 7.64 -6.96 -0.06
C ALA A 59 6.71 -7.19 -1.25
N LEU A 60 7.28 -7.33 -2.46
CA LEU A 60 6.52 -7.66 -3.67
C LEU A 60 5.82 -9.02 -3.51
N GLU A 61 6.55 -10.02 -3.01
CA GLU A 61 6.00 -11.35 -2.77
C GLU A 61 4.89 -11.33 -1.71
N ALA A 62 5.08 -10.59 -0.62
CA ALA A 62 4.06 -10.45 0.42
C ALA A 62 2.75 -9.86 -0.14
N VAL A 63 2.83 -8.84 -1.00
CA VAL A 63 1.64 -8.29 -1.68
C VAL A 63 1.02 -9.30 -2.62
N ARG A 64 1.83 -10.02 -3.41
CA ARG A 64 1.35 -11.05 -4.34
C ARG A 64 0.57 -12.17 -3.63
N THR A 65 0.96 -12.52 -2.41
CA THR A 65 0.31 -13.56 -1.61
C THR A 65 -0.78 -13.02 -0.67
N SER A 66 -0.97 -11.70 -0.60
CA SER A 66 -1.94 -11.09 0.30
C SER A 66 -3.36 -11.40 -0.18
N VAL A 67 -4.27 -11.59 0.79
CA VAL A 67 -5.72 -11.65 0.52
C VAL A 67 -6.34 -10.26 0.44
N TYR A 68 -5.57 -9.21 0.72
CA TYR A 68 -6.00 -7.82 0.66
C TYR A 68 -5.46 -7.13 -0.58
N ASP A 69 -6.24 -6.18 -1.09
CA ASP A 69 -5.84 -5.31 -2.18
C ASP A 69 -4.77 -4.32 -1.68
N ILE A 70 -3.51 -4.56 -2.02
CA ILE A 70 -2.38 -3.72 -1.60
C ILE A 70 -1.60 -3.20 -2.81
N ILE A 71 -1.38 -1.89 -2.84
CA ILE A 71 -0.57 -1.19 -3.84
C ILE A 71 0.77 -0.79 -3.23
N LEU A 72 1.87 -1.11 -3.90
CA LEU A 72 3.20 -0.58 -3.61
C LEU A 72 3.54 0.50 -4.64
N THR A 73 3.69 1.74 -4.18
CA THR A 73 3.88 2.89 -5.08
C THR A 73 4.92 3.86 -4.55
N ASP A 74 5.15 4.92 -5.32
CA ASP A 74 5.91 6.09 -4.90
C ASP A 74 5.05 7.36 -4.92
N LYS A 75 5.64 8.41 -4.35
CA LYS A 75 4.96 9.70 -4.19
C LYS A 75 4.48 10.31 -5.52
N ASP A 76 5.15 10.00 -6.63
CA ASP A 76 4.89 10.62 -7.93
C ASP A 76 3.77 9.87 -8.67
N ASN A 77 3.57 8.58 -8.37
CA ASN A 77 2.59 7.72 -9.05
C ASN A 77 1.34 7.42 -8.21
N ILE A 78 1.24 7.89 -6.96
CA ILE A 78 0.16 7.50 -6.04
C ILE A 78 -1.24 7.71 -6.60
N CYS A 79 -1.51 8.88 -7.21
CA CYS A 79 -2.83 9.19 -7.77
C CYS A 79 -3.14 8.31 -8.97
N LYS A 80 -2.16 8.11 -9.85
CA LYS A 80 -2.30 7.29 -11.04
C LYS A 80 -2.55 5.83 -10.66
N ASP A 81 -1.71 5.26 -9.81
CA ASP A 81 -1.83 3.86 -9.39
C ASP A 81 -3.15 3.61 -8.65
N LEU A 82 -3.66 4.58 -7.87
CA LEU A 82 -4.98 4.47 -7.23
C LEU A 82 -6.13 4.52 -8.24
N ILE A 83 -6.04 5.35 -9.28
CA ILE A 83 -7.06 5.43 -10.33
C ILE A 83 -7.04 4.14 -11.15
N ASP A 84 -5.87 3.75 -11.66
CA ASP A 84 -5.66 2.55 -12.48
C ASP A 84 -6.10 1.26 -11.75
N PHE A 85 -6.10 1.25 -10.40
CA PHE A 85 -6.57 0.11 -9.62
C PHE A 85 -8.10 0.00 -9.56
N VAL A 86 -8.83 1.12 -9.63
CA VAL A 86 -10.29 1.16 -9.45
C VAL A 86 -11.07 1.37 -10.74
N THR A 87 -10.39 1.59 -11.86
CA THR A 87 -10.96 1.73 -13.22
C THR A 87 -10.59 0.54 -14.09
#